data_AF-G9Y673-F1
#
_entry.id   AF-G9Y673-F1
#
_cell.length_a   1.000
_cell.length_b   1.000
_cell.length_c   1.000
_cell.angle_alpha   90.00
_cell.angle_beta   90.00
_cell.angle_gamma   90.00
#
_symmetry.space_group_name_H-M   'P 1'
#
loop_
_entity.id
_entity.type
_entity.pdbx_description
1 polymer ?
#
loop_
_entity_poly.entity_id
_entity_poly.type
_entity_poly.pdbx_seq_one_letter_code
_entity_poly.pdbx_strand_id
1 'polypeptide(L)' 'PAIAGIASFCPYNIGPAKCFPSTFYKKLNAGDRIGACAEIRRWIFDGGRDCRIKANNCAGQPVRRGQESELTCWDIVQ' A
#
# COMPACT_ATOMS: atom_id res chain seq x y z
N PRO A 1 -11.62 -7.13 7.27
CA PRO A 1 -11.07 -6.66 5.97
C PRO A 1 -9.75 -5.87 6.11
N ALA A 2 -9.67 -4.95 7.08
CA ALA A 2 -8.48 -4.15 7.39
C ALA A 2 -7.17 -4.94 7.51
N ILE A 3 -7.17 -6.03 8.28
CA ILE A 3 -6.00 -6.88 8.49
C ILE A 3 -5.51 -7.49 7.18
N ALA A 4 -6.42 -7.88 6.27
CA ALA A 4 -6.06 -8.46 4.98
C ALA A 4 -5.32 -7.44 4.09
N GLY A 5 -5.78 -6.19 4.05
CA GLY A 5 -5.09 -5.11 3.32
C GLY A 5 -3.69 -4.86 3.87
N ILE A 6 -3.55 -4.81 5.21
CA ILE A 6 -2.26 -4.61 5.88
C ILE A 6 -1.31 -5.78 5.59
N ALA A 7 -1.77 -7.02 5.75
CA ALA A 7 -0.97 -8.22 5.52
C ALA A 7 -0.54 -8.39 4.06
N SER A 8 -1.44 -8.09 3.12
CA SER A 8 -1.13 -8.13 1.69
C SER A 8 -0.06 -7.10 1.32
N PHE A 9 -0.16 -5.87 1.84
CA PHE A 9 0.74 -4.78 1.49
C PHE A 9 2.12 -4.94 2.13
N CYS A 10 2.15 -4.98 3.47
CA CYS A 10 3.35 -4.74 4.27
C CYS A 10 4.26 -5.98 4.40
N PRO A 11 3.85 -7.08 5.07
CA PRO A 11 4.74 -8.22 5.27
C PRO A 11 4.88 -9.08 4.01
N TYR A 12 3.85 -9.19 3.16
CA TYR A 12 3.87 -10.08 2.00
C TYR A 12 4.54 -9.46 0.78
N ASN A 13 4.05 -8.31 0.30
CA ASN A 13 4.47 -7.82 -1.01
C ASN A 13 5.68 -6.90 -1.02
N ILE A 14 5.74 -5.90 -0.13
CA ILE A 14 6.95 -5.06 -0.04
C ILE A 14 8.00 -5.70 0.88
N GLY A 15 7.57 -6.63 1.74
CA GLY A 15 8.41 -7.37 2.68
C GLY A 15 8.75 -6.57 3.95
N PRO A 16 9.10 -7.24 5.07
CA PRO A 16 9.37 -6.58 6.35
C PRO A 16 10.44 -5.49 6.29
N ALA A 17 11.51 -5.73 5.51
CA ALA A 17 12.62 -4.80 5.34
C ALA A 17 12.20 -3.44 4.76
N LYS A 18 11.21 -3.42 3.85
CA LYS A 18 10.65 -2.17 3.32
C LYS A 18 9.49 -1.67 4.16
N CYS A 19 8.73 -2.57 4.79
CA CYS A 19 7.57 -2.17 5.56
C CYS A 19 7.92 -1.43 6.85
N PHE A 20 8.75 -1.97 7.72
CA PHE A 20 9.00 -1.36 9.04
C PHE A 20 9.53 0.09 9.00
N PRO A 21 10.43 0.48 8.07
CA PRO A 21 10.83 1.89 7.96
C PRO A 21 9.81 2.78 7.22
N SER A 22 8.78 2.21 6.59
CA SER A 22 7.85 2.95 5.73
C SER A 22 7.00 3.97 6.48
N THR A 23 6.61 5.05 5.78
CA THR A 23 5.64 6.02 6.29
C THR A 23 4.28 5.38 6.60
N PHE A 24 3.89 4.36 5.81
CA PHE A 24 2.69 3.56 6.08
C PHE A 24 2.71 2.97 7.50
N TYR A 25 3.79 2.26 7.85
CA TYR A 25 3.90 1.57 9.14
C TYR A 25 3.98 2.57 10.31
N LYS A 26 4.69 3.69 10.12
CA LYS A 26 4.75 4.78 11.10
C LYS A 26 3.38 5.37 11.39
N LYS A 27 2.60 5.71 10.35
CA LYS A 27 1.24 6.24 10.51
C LYS A 27 0.29 5.23 11.14
N LEU A 28 0.38 3.97 10.72
CA LEU A 28 -0.42 2.88 11.29
C LEU A 28 -0.19 2.77 12.81
N ASN A 29 1.07 2.79 13.25
CA ASN A 29 1.42 2.71 14.68
C ASN A 29 1.04 3.97 15.47
N ALA A 30 0.97 5.13 14.81
CA ALA A 30 0.49 6.37 15.41
C ALA A 30 -1.06 6.45 15.49
N GLY A 31 -1.78 5.42 15.04
CA GLY A 31 -3.24 5.40 14.97
C GLY A 31 -3.83 6.18 13.79
N ASP A 32 -3.00 6.82 12.95
CA ASP A 32 -3.41 7.51 11.72
C ASP A 32 -3.71 6.48 10.61
N ARG A 33 -4.84 5.78 10.74
CA ARG A 33 -5.23 4.76 9.77
C ARG A 33 -5.61 5.32 8.41
N ILE A 34 -6.27 6.48 8.35
CA ILE A 34 -6.63 7.14 7.07
C ILE A 34 -5.35 7.53 6.33
N GLY A 35 -4.42 8.17 7.03
CA GLY A 35 -3.13 8.50 6.45
C GLY A 35 -2.32 7.27 6.07
N ALA A 36 -2.37 6.19 6.87
CA ALA A 36 -1.71 4.93 6.52
C ALA A 36 -2.26 4.36 5.20
N CYS A 37 -3.57 4.21 5.04
CA CYS A 37 -4.09 3.66 3.78
C CYS A 37 -3.79 4.55 2.57
N ALA A 38 -3.78 5.88 2.73
CA ALA A 38 -3.34 6.79 1.68
C ALA A 38 -1.88 6.56 1.25
N GLU A 39 -0.98 6.19 2.16
CA GLU A 39 0.42 5.89 1.81
C GLU A 39 0.55 4.66 0.88
N ILE A 40 -0.34 3.66 0.98
CA ILE A 40 -0.28 2.45 0.14
C ILE A 40 -0.31 2.82 -1.35
N ARG A 41 -1.14 3.79 -1.74
CA ARG A 41 -1.30 4.23 -3.14
C ARG A 41 -0.05 4.90 -3.73
N ARG A 42 0.95 5.25 -2.91
CA ARG A 42 2.23 5.82 -3.37
C ARG A 42 3.21 4.77 -3.85
N TRP A 43 3.01 3.49 -3.50
CA TRP A 43 3.91 2.38 -3.85
C TRP A 43 3.61 1.82 -5.25
N ILE A 44 3.75 2.68 -6.25
CA ILE A 44 3.40 2.42 -7.66
C ILE A 44 4.61 2.45 -8.60
N PHE A 45 5.82 2.55 -8.06
CA PHE A 45 7.06 2.44 -8.82
C PHE A 45 7.64 1.04 -8.66
N ASP A 46 8.09 0.46 -9.76
CA ASP A 46 8.76 -0.84 -9.79
C ASP A 46 10.04 -0.73 -10.62
N GLY A 47 11.17 -1.14 -10.05
CA GLY A 47 12.48 -0.93 -10.67
C GLY A 47 12.78 0.53 -11.06
N GLY A 48 12.25 1.51 -10.33
CA GLY A 48 12.37 2.94 -10.64
C GLY A 48 11.45 3.44 -11.76
N ARG A 49 10.59 2.58 -12.30
CA ARG A 49 9.65 2.90 -13.37
C ARG A 49 8.25 3.15 -12.82
N ASP A 50 7.59 4.20 -13.32
CA ASP A 50 6.21 4.50 -12.93
C ASP A 50 5.24 3.52 -13.58
N CYS A 51 4.55 2.72 -12.76
CA CYS A 51 3.64 1.69 -13.26
C CYS A 51 2.29 2.21 -13.76
N ARG A 52 2.03 3.53 -13.72
CA ARG A 52 0.91 4.15 -14.42
C ARG A 52 1.15 4.26 -15.92
N ILE A 53 2.42 4.24 -16.34
CA ILE A 53 2.81 4.28 -17.75
C ILE A 53 2.74 2.86 -18.32
N LYS A 54 1.84 2.62 -19.29
CA LYS A 54 1.63 1.28 -19.88
C LYS A 54 2.91 0.65 -20.44
N ALA A 55 3.79 1.45 -21.04
CA ALA A 55 5.06 0.99 -21.62
C ALA A 55 6.03 0.39 -20.58
N ASN A 56 5.84 0.66 -19.28
CA ASN A 56 6.68 0.12 -18.21
C ASN A 56 6.31 -1.32 -17.81
N ASN A 57 5.25 -1.91 -18.39
CA ASN A 57 4.84 -3.31 -18.22
C ASN A 57 4.58 -3.75 -16.76
N CYS A 58 4.19 -2.82 -15.86
CA CYS A 58 3.90 -3.11 -14.45
C CYS A 58 2.54 -2.57 -13.97
N ALA A 59 1.58 -2.38 -14.87
CA ALA A 59 0.28 -1.78 -14.60
C ALA A 59 -0.57 -2.48 -13.51
N GLY A 60 -0.23 -3.71 -13.13
CA GLY A 60 -0.85 -4.39 -11.99
C GLY A 60 -0.55 -3.73 -10.64
N GLN A 61 0.56 -2.99 -10.52
CA GLN A 61 0.96 -2.35 -9.25
C GLN A 61 -0.06 -1.32 -8.76
N PRO A 62 -0.47 -0.29 -9.55
CA PRO A 62 -1.53 0.64 -9.15
C PRO A 62 -2.84 -0.04 -8.76
N VAL A 63 -3.27 -1.07 -9.50
CA VAL A 63 -4.51 -1.80 -9.22
C VAL A 63 -4.43 -2.49 -7.86
N ARG A 64 -3.34 -3.20 -7.61
CA ARG A 64 -3.07 -3.88 -6.34
C ARG A 64 -3.06 -2.89 -5.17
N ARG A 65 -2.42 -1.73 -5.31
CA ARG A 65 -2.41 -0.69 -4.26
C ARG A 65 -3.79 -0.09 -3.99
N GLY A 66 -4.64 0.01 -5.00
CA GLY A 66 -6.03 0.43 -4.84
C GLY A 66 -6.79 -0.49 -3.89
N GLN A 67 -6.78 -1.79 -4.19
CA GLN A 67 -7.46 -2.83 -3.41
C GLN A 67 -6.90 -2.92 -1.98
N GLU A 68 -5.59 -2.91 -1.82
CA GLU A 68 -4.95 -2.94 -0.51
C GLU A 68 -5.29 -1.72 0.33
N SER A 69 -5.29 -0.53 -0.28
CA SER A 69 -5.67 0.70 0.41
C SER A 69 -7.14 0.67 0.84
N GLU A 70 -8.04 0.18 -0.01
CA GLU A 70 -9.46 0.05 0.32
C GLU A 70 -9.67 -0.94 1.46
N LEU A 71 -9.08 -2.13 1.37
CA LEU A 71 -9.17 -3.13 2.42
C LEU A 71 -8.63 -2.62 3.74
N THR A 72 -7.46 -1.97 3.76
CA THR A 72 -6.86 -1.38 4.98
C THR A 72 -7.75 -0.33 5.64
N CYS A 73 -8.51 0.44 4.85
CA CYS A 73 -9.40 1.49 5.33
C CYS A 73 -10.88 1.08 5.43
N TRP A 74 -11.22 -0.17 5.12
CA TRP A 74 -12.60 -0.64 4.94
C TRP A 74 -13.55 -0.18 6.03
N ASP A 75 -13.26 -0.44 7.30
CA ASP A 75 -14.15 -0.12 8.44
C ASP A 75 -14.10 1.36 8.90
N ILE A 76 -13.42 2.24 8.16
CA ILE A 76 -13.16 3.65 8.52
C ILE A 76 -13.86 4.61 7.56
N VAL A 77 -13.99 4.19 6.30
CA VAL A 77 -14.56 5.01 5.22
C VAL A 77 -15.95 4.55 4.79
N GLN A 78 -16.63 3.72 5.60
CA GLN A 78 -18.04 3.36 5.41
C GLN A 78 -18.97 4.45 5.94
#